data_AF-A0A924YNN2-F1
#
_entry.id   AF-A0A924YNN2-F1
#
_cell.length_a   1.000
_cell.length_b   1.000
_cell.length_c   1.000
_cell.angle_alpha   90.00
_cell.angle_beta   90.00
_cell.angle_gamma   90.00
#
_symmetry.space_group_name_H-M   'P 1'
#
loop_
_entity.id
_entity.type
_entity.pdbx_description
1 polymer ?
#
loop_
_entity_poly.entity_id
_entity_poly.type
_entity_poly.pdbx_seq_one_letter_code
_entity_poly.pdbx_strand_id
1 'polypeptide(L)'
;MSAGELTLNSGMILKPGTVENLPGISLGVPPAVGGVALSPFWMIDDGMRRYFVGKRQLGAPPNRDVELAQFEHFELKQKHTSGIGQLQYVGPFLQTTPFDRFGHRQVTLLGPKGVPNNYIQGITQLRPQSCTVTGLNHQWEFSVATNSLRREELVPLLQRCINLEKKEDRFAVVRFYQQAGLYDLAIEELNKIAEDLPDHKAECEERALEARQLLAKRLLAELQHRRAAGQHRLASEALRAFPTDMLAADIVRELRRFQTEFAETDEKLERVRHLLGDLQAGLNKEQLEQVAPLRDEVLQQLDVETLPRLEGFLKLEKDDSLSPTEKLALAYSGWVVGDANATTDFGNAVRWWQARFHALQYLRANHPSLRGPALADLTSTEGVGVKTVEQLIRFLPPVLDTPGLKASRVATITVHEPGRSREDDDSPTAFRYSVLVPPEFNPHHTYPLIVALHEGGWTPERVLKWWGGDEASPLQSQRHGYIVIAPEYLPPKPGDPLPAPTDTIVWECLRDARRRFLIDSDRVFLSGHGRGAEAAFDVALARPDLFPGVIPISGGFLNRDCKLLRENARLLAWYAVIGELDFGLFDKHAQFYENLMLNGGDVLLA
;
A
#
# COMPACT_ATOMS: atom_id res chain seq x y z
N MET A 1 4.90 -30.31 -16.81
CA MET A 1 4.76 -29.48 -15.59
C MET A 1 3.33 -29.60 -15.10
N SER A 2 3.10 -29.81 -13.80
CA SER A 2 1.76 -29.91 -13.23
C SER A 2 1.27 -28.54 -12.81
N ALA A 3 0.04 -28.20 -13.18
CA ALA A 3 -0.67 -27.07 -12.62
C ALA A 3 -0.82 -27.23 -11.10
N GLY A 4 -0.79 -26.12 -10.38
CA GLY A 4 -1.04 -26.14 -8.95
C GLY A 4 -1.01 -24.77 -8.30
N GLU A 5 -1.29 -24.77 -7.01
CA GLU A 5 -1.27 -23.62 -6.10
C GLU A 5 -0.38 -23.94 -4.90
N LEU A 6 0.27 -22.90 -4.38
CA LEU A 6 1.08 -23.00 -3.16
C LEU A 6 0.47 -22.12 -2.08
N THR A 7 0.23 -22.68 -0.90
CA THR A 7 -0.22 -21.94 0.29
C THR A 7 0.95 -21.79 1.26
N LEU A 8 1.30 -20.55 1.58
CA LEU A 8 2.36 -20.22 2.54
C LEU A 8 1.85 -20.31 3.99
N ASN A 9 2.77 -20.39 4.96
CA ASN A 9 2.45 -20.39 6.39
C ASN A 9 1.66 -19.15 6.83
N SER A 10 1.81 -18.03 6.12
CA SER A 10 1.04 -16.80 6.33
C SER A 10 -0.42 -16.90 5.89
N GLY A 11 -0.81 -17.98 5.21
CA GLY A 11 -2.09 -18.12 4.55
C GLY A 11 -2.15 -17.49 3.15
N MET A 12 -1.07 -16.84 2.70
CA MET A 12 -0.98 -16.33 1.33
C MET A 12 -1.04 -17.50 0.33
N ILE A 13 -1.94 -17.40 -0.64
CA ILE A 13 -2.06 -18.36 -1.74
C ILE A 13 -1.39 -17.74 -2.96
N LEU A 14 -0.33 -18.38 -3.45
CA LEU A 14 0.30 -18.03 -4.71
C LEU A 14 -0.61 -18.52 -5.84
N LYS A 15 -0.87 -17.62 -6.80
CA LYS A 15 -1.85 -17.84 -7.87
C LYS A 15 -1.61 -19.17 -8.58
N PRO A 16 -2.67 -19.83 -9.06
CA PRO A 16 -2.52 -21.06 -9.82
C PRO A 16 -1.59 -20.86 -11.02
N GLY A 17 -0.65 -21.79 -11.14
CA GLY A 17 0.41 -21.71 -12.12
C GLY A 17 1.07 -23.07 -12.32
N THR A 18 2.16 -23.05 -13.07
CA THR A 18 3.00 -24.22 -13.25
C THR A 18 3.88 -24.41 -12.02
N VAL A 19 3.76 -25.55 -11.33
CA VAL A 19 4.49 -25.82 -10.09
C VAL A 19 5.62 -26.84 -10.30
N GLU A 20 6.80 -26.55 -9.78
CA GLU A 20 7.99 -27.39 -9.88
C GLU A 20 8.75 -27.51 -8.53
N ASN A 21 9.31 -28.69 -8.27
CA ASN A 21 10.24 -28.93 -7.17
C ASN A 21 11.67 -28.74 -7.65
N LEU A 22 12.44 -27.92 -6.96
CA LEU A 22 13.79 -27.56 -7.37
C LEU A 22 14.86 -27.96 -6.33
N PRO A 23 16.01 -28.51 -6.76
CA PRO A 23 17.16 -28.74 -5.88
C PRO A 23 17.92 -27.43 -5.54
N GLY A 24 17.78 -26.41 -6.37
CA GLY A 24 18.35 -25.06 -6.22
C GLY A 24 17.57 -24.08 -7.11
N ILE A 25 17.66 -22.79 -6.83
CA ILE A 25 16.86 -21.76 -7.51
C ILE A 25 17.60 -21.07 -8.64
N SER A 26 18.93 -21.24 -8.74
CA SER A 26 19.74 -20.60 -9.80
C SER A 26 19.27 -21.00 -11.21
N LEU A 27 19.17 -19.99 -12.09
CA LEU A 27 18.65 -20.12 -13.45
C LEU A 27 19.65 -20.81 -14.41
N GLY A 28 20.94 -20.74 -14.11
CA GLY A 28 22.02 -21.28 -14.94
C GLY A 28 22.39 -22.75 -14.70
N VAL A 29 21.78 -23.43 -13.73
CA VAL A 29 22.14 -24.80 -13.36
C VAL A 29 21.17 -25.80 -14.01
N PRO A 30 21.64 -26.74 -14.86
CA PRO A 30 20.76 -27.77 -15.41
C PRO A 30 20.22 -28.70 -14.29
N PRO A 31 19.01 -29.25 -14.44
CA PRO A 31 18.42 -30.11 -13.42
C PRO A 31 19.32 -31.32 -13.13
N ALA A 32 19.41 -31.70 -11.85
CA ALA A 32 20.29 -32.77 -11.40
C ALA A 32 19.96 -34.11 -12.11
N VAL A 33 20.91 -34.63 -12.89
CA VAL A 33 20.79 -35.94 -13.54
C VAL A 33 21.43 -36.99 -12.63
N GLY A 34 20.63 -37.93 -12.12
CA GLY A 34 21.15 -39.21 -11.62
C GLY A 34 21.45 -39.35 -10.12
N GLY A 35 20.76 -38.63 -9.23
CA GLY A 35 20.79 -38.89 -7.79
C GLY A 35 19.46 -38.55 -7.12
N VAL A 36 19.19 -39.08 -5.91
CA VAL A 36 18.07 -38.63 -5.06
C VAL A 36 18.39 -37.22 -4.58
N ALA A 37 18.21 -36.23 -5.46
CA ALA A 37 18.41 -34.83 -5.12
C ALA A 37 17.28 -34.43 -4.16
N LEU A 38 17.65 -33.99 -2.96
CA LEU A 38 16.72 -33.28 -2.10
C LEU A 38 16.24 -32.03 -2.86
N SER A 39 14.93 -31.85 -3.00
CA SER A 39 14.32 -30.65 -3.57
C SER A 39 13.72 -29.80 -2.45
N PRO A 40 14.53 -28.92 -1.80
CA PRO A 40 14.07 -28.13 -0.67
C PRO A 40 13.30 -26.88 -1.10
N PHE A 41 13.22 -26.56 -2.38
CA PHE A 41 12.56 -25.38 -2.92
C PHE A 41 11.40 -25.74 -3.84
N TRP A 42 10.40 -24.87 -3.85
CA TRP A 42 9.31 -24.88 -4.83
C TRP A 42 9.39 -23.63 -5.69
N MET A 43 9.06 -23.81 -6.97
CA MET A 43 8.79 -22.71 -7.89
C MET A 43 7.36 -22.81 -8.39
N ILE A 44 6.68 -21.67 -8.46
CA ILE A 44 5.40 -21.53 -9.16
C ILE A 44 5.49 -20.40 -10.18
N ASP A 45 5.23 -20.75 -11.44
CA ASP A 45 5.17 -19.84 -12.57
C ASP A 45 3.72 -19.52 -12.91
N ASP A 46 3.27 -18.29 -12.61
CA ASP A 46 1.91 -17.82 -12.89
C ASP A 46 1.76 -17.25 -14.32
N GLY A 47 2.78 -17.39 -15.16
CA GLY A 47 2.88 -16.87 -16.52
C GLY A 47 3.38 -15.43 -16.59
N MET A 48 3.41 -14.69 -15.48
CA MET A 48 3.99 -13.35 -15.39
C MET A 48 5.23 -13.31 -14.51
N ARG A 49 5.26 -14.13 -13.46
CA ARG A 49 6.32 -14.18 -12.45
C ARG A 49 6.61 -15.62 -12.07
N ARG A 50 7.85 -15.86 -11.65
CA ARG A 50 8.26 -17.12 -11.04
C ARG A 50 8.51 -16.88 -9.57
N TYR A 51 7.62 -17.40 -8.73
CA TYR A 51 7.78 -17.33 -7.29
C TYR A 51 8.60 -18.53 -6.80
N PHE A 52 9.68 -18.27 -6.09
CA PHE A 52 10.51 -19.26 -5.43
C PHE A 52 10.30 -19.19 -3.92
N VAL A 53 10.02 -20.35 -3.31
CA VAL A 53 9.76 -20.47 -1.86
C VAL A 53 10.44 -21.70 -1.27
N GLY A 54 10.85 -21.59 0.00
CA GLY A 54 11.38 -22.71 0.76
C GLY A 54 10.27 -23.69 1.17
N LYS A 55 10.52 -25.00 1.08
CA LYS A 55 9.54 -26.03 1.47
C LYS A 55 9.05 -25.90 2.92
N ARG A 56 9.87 -25.36 3.82
CA ARG A 56 9.51 -25.10 5.23
C ARG A 56 8.50 -23.96 5.40
N GLN A 57 8.28 -23.14 4.38
CA GLN A 57 7.34 -22.03 4.40
C GLN A 57 5.95 -22.39 3.88
N LEU A 58 5.74 -23.63 3.40
CA LEU A 58 4.43 -24.07 2.94
C LEU A 58 3.54 -24.46 4.12
N GLY A 59 2.39 -23.80 4.23
CA GLY A 59 1.38 -24.08 5.25
C GLY A 59 0.54 -25.32 4.95
N ALA A 60 0.53 -25.76 3.68
CA ALA A 60 -0.15 -26.97 3.23
C ALA A 60 0.64 -27.64 2.09
N PRO A 61 0.43 -28.95 1.85
CA PRO A 61 0.93 -29.59 0.63
C PRO A 61 0.43 -28.85 -0.62
N PRO A 62 1.24 -28.76 -1.70
CA PRO A 62 0.82 -28.11 -2.94
C PRO A 62 -0.48 -28.71 -3.47
N ASN A 63 -1.46 -27.86 -3.75
CA ASN A 63 -2.67 -28.27 -4.43
C ASN A 63 -2.34 -28.46 -5.91
N ARG A 64 -2.51 -29.68 -6.44
CA ARG A 64 -2.26 -29.99 -7.86
C ARG A 64 -3.54 -30.28 -8.64
N ASP A 65 -4.69 -30.17 -7.98
CA ASP A 65 -6.01 -30.37 -8.59
C ASP A 65 -6.50 -29.05 -9.20
N VAL A 66 -5.62 -28.39 -9.94
CA VAL A 66 -5.87 -27.09 -10.58
C VAL A 66 -5.86 -27.31 -12.09
N GLU A 67 -6.94 -26.96 -12.77
CA GLU A 67 -7.02 -27.09 -14.22
C GLU A 67 -6.77 -25.74 -14.89
N LEU A 68 -5.52 -25.46 -15.28
CA LEU A 68 -5.17 -24.20 -15.95
C LEU A 68 -5.89 -24.00 -17.29
N ALA A 69 -6.37 -25.08 -17.93
CA ALA A 69 -7.16 -25.03 -19.15
C ALA A 69 -8.54 -24.34 -18.97
N GLN A 70 -8.97 -24.10 -17.73
CA GLN A 70 -10.21 -23.37 -17.44
C GLN A 70 -10.15 -21.89 -17.83
N PHE A 71 -8.96 -21.31 -17.99
CA PHE A 71 -8.80 -19.91 -18.35
C PHE A 71 -8.86 -19.71 -19.86
N GLU A 72 -9.69 -18.76 -20.28
CA GLU A 72 -9.75 -18.34 -21.68
C GLU A 72 -8.40 -17.78 -22.13
N HIS A 73 -8.02 -18.00 -23.39
CA HIS A 73 -6.83 -17.40 -23.95
C HIS A 73 -7.01 -17.10 -25.43
N PHE A 74 -6.34 -16.04 -25.90
CA PHE A 74 -6.39 -15.62 -27.30
C PHE A 74 -4.96 -15.47 -27.84
N GLU A 75 -4.74 -16.04 -29.02
CA GLU A 75 -3.45 -16.02 -29.71
C GLU A 75 -3.41 -14.93 -30.79
N LEU A 76 -2.34 -14.14 -30.81
CA LEU A 76 -2.06 -13.14 -31.82
C LEU A 76 -0.81 -13.55 -32.60
N LYS A 77 -1.00 -13.79 -33.91
CA LYS A 77 0.11 -14.14 -34.81
C LYS A 77 0.99 -12.92 -35.06
N GLN A 78 2.27 -13.04 -34.68
CA GLN A 78 3.27 -12.00 -34.88
C GLN A 78 4.27 -12.34 -35.98
N LYS A 79 4.83 -11.32 -36.63
CA LYS A 79 5.90 -11.46 -37.62
C LYS A 79 7.21 -10.93 -37.02
N HIS A 80 8.24 -11.77 -37.03
CA HIS A 80 9.57 -11.41 -36.55
C HIS A 80 10.48 -11.02 -37.72
N THR A 81 11.42 -10.10 -37.50
CA THR A 81 12.51 -9.81 -38.46
C THR A 81 13.60 -10.88 -38.39
N SER A 82 14.27 -11.15 -39.51
CA SER A 82 15.41 -12.08 -39.57
C SER A 82 16.66 -11.51 -38.90
N GLY A 83 17.47 -12.37 -38.26
CA GLY A 83 18.74 -11.98 -37.62
C GLY A 83 18.61 -11.58 -36.13
N ILE A 84 17.70 -12.22 -35.41
CA ILE A 84 17.35 -11.87 -34.04
C ILE A 84 18.46 -12.26 -33.06
N GLY A 85 19.13 -11.27 -32.46
CA GLY A 85 20.05 -11.49 -31.35
C GLY A 85 19.31 -11.69 -30.02
N GLN A 86 19.81 -12.61 -29.18
CA GLN A 86 19.32 -12.78 -27.81
C GLN A 86 19.79 -11.62 -26.93
N LEU A 87 18.86 -11.00 -26.19
CA LEU A 87 19.24 -10.02 -25.18
C LEU A 87 19.86 -10.73 -23.98
N GLN A 88 21.09 -10.38 -23.64
CA GLN A 88 21.75 -10.87 -22.43
C GLN A 88 21.39 -10.07 -21.18
N TYR A 89 21.01 -8.80 -21.35
CA TYR A 89 20.58 -7.94 -20.26
C TYR A 89 19.61 -6.87 -20.78
N VAL A 90 18.77 -6.37 -19.88
CA VAL A 90 17.78 -5.32 -20.13
C VAL A 90 18.12 -4.14 -19.23
N GLY A 91 18.52 -3.01 -19.82
CA GLY A 91 18.72 -1.76 -19.09
C GLY A 91 17.41 -1.00 -18.87
N PRO A 92 17.47 0.15 -18.17
CA PRO A 92 16.30 0.97 -17.88
C PRO A 92 15.50 1.38 -19.12
N PHE A 93 14.18 1.41 -18.97
CA PHE A 93 13.28 1.97 -19.98
C PHE A 93 13.40 3.49 -20.02
N LEU A 94 13.70 4.03 -21.21
CA LEU A 94 13.74 5.47 -21.47
C LEU A 94 12.41 5.97 -22.05
N GLN A 95 11.78 5.17 -22.92
CA GLN A 95 10.50 5.48 -23.53
C GLN A 95 9.73 4.19 -23.87
N THR A 96 8.41 4.24 -23.76
CA THR A 96 7.51 3.15 -24.13
C THR A 96 6.30 3.74 -24.84
N THR A 97 6.04 3.34 -26.08
CA THR A 97 4.77 3.66 -26.73
C THR A 97 3.68 2.71 -26.24
N PRO A 98 2.40 3.10 -26.29
CA PRO A 98 1.32 2.14 -26.12
C PRO A 98 1.33 1.07 -27.24
N PHE A 99 0.60 -0.02 -26.98
CA PHE A 99 0.32 -1.02 -27.99
C PHE A 99 -0.71 -0.49 -29.00
N ASP A 100 -0.47 -0.78 -30.27
CA ASP A 100 -1.45 -0.53 -31.33
C ASP A 100 -2.47 -1.67 -31.45
N ARG A 101 -3.41 -1.54 -32.40
CA ARG A 101 -4.44 -2.56 -32.67
C ARG A 101 -3.91 -3.92 -33.16
N PHE A 102 -2.63 -4.03 -33.49
CA PHE A 102 -1.95 -5.27 -33.88
C PHE A 102 -1.12 -5.86 -32.73
N GLY A 103 -1.13 -5.18 -31.58
CA GLY A 103 -0.38 -5.55 -30.39
C GLY A 103 1.07 -5.14 -30.48
N HIS A 104 1.44 -4.18 -31.33
CA HIS A 104 2.81 -3.73 -31.51
C HIS A 104 3.09 -2.48 -30.68
N ARG A 105 4.28 -2.41 -30.09
CA ARG A 105 4.81 -1.18 -29.50
C ARG A 105 6.30 -1.02 -29.74
N GLN A 106 6.79 0.20 -29.60
CA GLN A 106 8.21 0.51 -29.56
C GLN A 106 8.63 0.83 -28.12
N VAL A 107 9.74 0.26 -27.69
CA VAL A 107 10.41 0.61 -26.44
C VAL A 107 11.84 1.05 -26.71
N THR A 108 12.28 2.07 -25.99
CA THR A 108 13.67 2.55 -26.03
C THR A 108 14.31 2.17 -24.70
N LEU A 109 15.33 1.31 -24.74
CA LEU A 109 16.09 0.88 -23.57
C LEU A 109 17.48 1.48 -23.58
N LEU A 110 18.02 1.75 -22.40
CA LEU A 110 19.43 2.10 -22.25
C LEU A 110 20.29 0.86 -22.43
N GLY A 111 21.07 0.81 -23.51
CA GLY A 111 21.98 -0.28 -23.82
C GLY A 111 23.31 -0.20 -23.07
N PRO A 112 24.24 -1.14 -23.35
CA PRO A 112 25.59 -1.08 -22.80
C PRO A 112 26.29 0.23 -23.18
N LYS A 113 27.12 0.76 -22.27
CA LYS A 113 27.82 2.05 -22.42
C LYS A 113 26.90 3.27 -22.53
N GLY A 114 25.62 3.14 -22.15
CA GLY A 114 24.67 4.24 -22.11
C GLY A 114 24.09 4.64 -23.46
N VAL A 115 24.16 3.77 -24.47
CA VAL A 115 23.61 4.05 -25.81
C VAL A 115 22.13 3.61 -25.86
N PRO A 116 21.18 4.51 -26.16
CA PRO A 116 19.79 4.14 -26.34
C PRO A 116 19.58 3.24 -27.56
N ASN A 117 18.83 2.15 -27.39
CA ASN A 117 18.46 1.22 -28.47
C ASN A 117 16.93 1.09 -28.55
N ASN A 118 16.41 1.06 -29.79
CA ASN A 118 14.98 0.90 -30.06
C ASN A 118 14.64 -0.56 -30.34
N TYR A 119 13.64 -1.06 -29.64
CA TYR A 119 13.15 -2.42 -29.71
C TYR A 119 11.66 -2.41 -30.06
N ILE A 120 11.28 -3.30 -30.95
CA ILE A 120 9.88 -3.50 -31.33
C ILE A 120 9.38 -4.73 -30.59
N GLN A 121 8.25 -4.59 -29.91
CA GLN A 121 7.61 -5.65 -29.14
C GLN A 121 6.21 -5.93 -29.69
N GLY A 122 5.75 -7.16 -29.55
CA GLY A 122 4.46 -7.65 -30.02
C GLY A 122 3.77 -8.51 -28.96
N ILE A 123 2.46 -8.34 -28.80
CA ILE A 123 1.64 -9.24 -27.97
C ILE A 123 1.39 -10.54 -28.73
N THR A 124 1.75 -11.68 -28.15
CA THR A 124 1.52 -13.01 -28.74
C THR A 124 0.33 -13.72 -28.12
N GLN A 125 0.07 -13.50 -26.83
CA GLN A 125 -1.00 -14.18 -26.13
C GLN A 125 -1.68 -13.27 -25.12
N LEU A 126 -3.01 -13.31 -25.07
CA LEU A 126 -3.83 -12.68 -24.04
C LEU A 126 -4.45 -13.76 -23.15
N ARG A 127 -4.18 -13.69 -21.85
CA ARG A 127 -4.85 -14.45 -20.78
C ARG A 127 -5.51 -13.47 -19.79
N PRO A 128 -6.49 -13.90 -18.99
CA PRO A 128 -7.16 -13.01 -18.06
C PRO A 128 -6.21 -12.37 -17.04
N GLN A 129 -5.17 -13.09 -16.63
CA GLN A 129 -4.20 -12.64 -15.62
C GLN A 129 -2.98 -11.96 -16.22
N SER A 130 -2.59 -12.34 -17.44
CA SER A 130 -1.34 -11.90 -18.07
C SER A 130 -1.44 -11.78 -19.59
N CYS A 131 -0.62 -10.90 -20.14
CA CYS A 131 -0.45 -10.66 -21.57
C CYS A 131 1.01 -10.93 -21.92
N THR A 132 1.27 -11.93 -22.76
CA THR A 132 2.61 -12.30 -23.21
C THR A 132 3.09 -11.34 -24.30
N VAL A 133 4.29 -10.82 -24.11
CA VAL A 133 4.95 -9.84 -24.98
C VAL A 133 6.29 -10.43 -25.42
N THR A 134 6.51 -10.45 -26.74
CA THR A 134 7.79 -10.87 -27.33
C THR A 134 8.46 -9.72 -28.07
N GLY A 135 9.79 -9.75 -28.15
CA GLY A 135 10.54 -8.96 -29.11
C GLY A 135 10.27 -9.41 -30.55
N LEU A 136 9.99 -8.45 -31.44
CA LEU A 136 9.82 -8.68 -32.88
C LEU A 136 11.13 -8.52 -33.65
N ASN A 137 12.05 -7.69 -33.14
CA ASN A 137 13.39 -7.45 -33.70
C ASN A 137 14.54 -7.90 -32.78
N HIS A 138 14.24 -8.60 -31.68
CA HIS A 138 15.19 -9.12 -30.69
C HIS A 138 14.56 -10.32 -29.96
N GLN A 139 15.34 -11.22 -29.34
CA GLN A 139 14.77 -12.31 -28.56
C GLN A 139 14.66 -11.87 -27.10
N TRP A 140 13.42 -11.70 -26.66
CA TRP A 140 13.04 -11.45 -25.28
C TRP A 140 11.54 -11.68 -25.16
N GLU A 141 11.14 -12.58 -24.27
CA GLU A 141 9.74 -12.84 -23.95
C GLU A 141 9.52 -12.59 -22.46
N PHE A 142 8.40 -11.95 -22.14
CA PHE A 142 7.95 -11.70 -20.77
C PHE A 142 6.44 -11.46 -20.80
N SER A 143 5.80 -11.40 -19.64
CA SER A 143 4.39 -11.02 -19.58
C SER A 143 4.18 -9.78 -18.72
N VAL A 144 3.12 -9.05 -19.04
CA VAL A 144 2.58 -7.95 -18.21
C VAL A 144 1.20 -8.33 -17.72
N ALA A 145 0.71 -7.70 -16.65
CA ALA A 145 -0.65 -7.96 -16.20
C ALA A 145 -1.66 -7.43 -17.23
N THR A 146 -2.70 -8.21 -17.55
CA THR A 146 -3.72 -7.82 -18.54
C THR A 146 -4.44 -6.54 -18.17
N ASN A 147 -4.64 -6.32 -16.86
CA ASN A 147 -5.22 -5.08 -16.32
C ASN A 147 -4.31 -3.85 -16.44
N SER A 148 -3.07 -3.99 -16.91
CA SER A 148 -2.18 -2.87 -17.24
C SER A 148 -2.37 -2.38 -18.67
N LEU A 149 -3.07 -3.14 -19.53
CA LEU A 149 -3.47 -2.67 -20.86
C LEU A 149 -4.66 -1.71 -20.71
N ARG A 150 -4.59 -0.57 -21.40
CA ARG A 150 -5.72 0.36 -21.42
C ARG A 150 -6.87 -0.26 -22.21
N ARG A 151 -8.08 0.22 -21.95
CA ARG A 151 -9.30 -0.24 -22.64
C ARG A 151 -9.17 -0.11 -24.16
N GLU A 152 -8.57 0.98 -24.62
CA GLU A 152 -8.36 1.28 -26.04
C GLU A 152 -7.31 0.35 -26.70
N GLU A 153 -6.49 -0.33 -25.88
CA GLU A 153 -5.53 -1.35 -26.32
C GLU A 153 -6.19 -2.73 -26.30
N LEU A 154 -6.80 -3.12 -25.17
CA LEU A 154 -7.31 -4.48 -24.96
C LEU A 154 -8.51 -4.83 -25.85
N VAL A 155 -9.51 -3.95 -25.96
CA VAL A 155 -10.77 -4.25 -26.67
C VAL A 155 -10.52 -4.53 -28.15
N PRO A 156 -9.78 -3.68 -28.91
CA PRO A 156 -9.51 -3.97 -30.32
C PRO A 156 -8.68 -5.24 -30.54
N LEU A 157 -7.78 -5.58 -29.62
CA LEU A 157 -6.96 -6.79 -29.71
C LEU A 157 -7.82 -8.05 -29.58
N LEU A 158 -8.71 -8.11 -28.59
CA LEU A 158 -9.61 -9.25 -28.41
C LEU A 158 -10.57 -9.39 -29.60
N GLN A 159 -11.16 -8.29 -30.08
CA GLN A 159 -12.04 -8.29 -31.26
C GLN A 159 -11.35 -8.84 -32.51
N ARG A 160 -10.04 -8.61 -32.66
CA ARG A 160 -9.25 -9.15 -33.77
C ARG A 160 -9.05 -10.68 -33.69
N CYS A 161 -9.15 -11.26 -32.50
CA CYS A 161 -8.92 -12.68 -32.27
C CYS A 161 -10.18 -13.53 -32.49
N ILE A 162 -11.34 -12.91 -32.69
CA ILE A 162 -12.64 -13.60 -32.74
C ILE A 162 -13.43 -13.28 -34.01
N ASN A 163 -14.39 -14.14 -34.37
CA ASN A 163 -15.42 -13.78 -35.34
C ASN A 163 -16.61 -13.12 -34.63
N LEU A 164 -16.84 -11.84 -34.89
CA LEU A 164 -17.93 -11.05 -34.29
C LEU A 164 -19.34 -11.53 -34.69
N GLU A 165 -19.46 -12.29 -35.77
CA GLU A 165 -20.74 -12.89 -36.19
C GLU A 165 -21.07 -14.17 -35.40
N LYS A 166 -20.09 -14.74 -34.69
CA LYS A 166 -20.27 -15.96 -33.88
C LYS A 166 -20.44 -15.62 -32.42
N LYS A 167 -21.60 -15.98 -31.85
CA LYS A 167 -21.89 -15.73 -30.43
C LYS A 167 -20.91 -16.44 -29.49
N GLU A 168 -20.47 -17.66 -29.83
CA GLU A 168 -19.58 -18.45 -28.97
C GLU A 168 -18.22 -17.78 -28.79
N ASP A 169 -17.67 -17.19 -29.86
CA ASP A 169 -16.40 -16.47 -29.81
C ASP A 169 -16.54 -15.19 -28.96
N ARG A 170 -17.66 -14.47 -29.07
CA ARG A 170 -17.94 -13.29 -28.25
C ARG A 170 -18.17 -13.65 -26.78
N PHE A 171 -18.84 -14.76 -26.50
CA PHE A 171 -18.97 -15.28 -25.13
C PHE A 171 -17.64 -15.74 -24.55
N ALA A 172 -16.67 -16.19 -25.35
CA ALA A 172 -15.30 -16.42 -24.87
C ALA A 172 -14.65 -15.11 -24.39
N VAL A 173 -14.85 -14.00 -25.11
CA VAL A 173 -14.39 -12.67 -24.67
C VAL A 173 -15.09 -12.21 -23.39
N VAL A 174 -16.40 -12.47 -23.25
CA VAL A 174 -17.13 -12.20 -22.00
C VAL A 174 -16.53 -12.98 -20.83
N ARG A 175 -16.28 -14.29 -20.99
CA ARG A 175 -15.64 -15.14 -19.96
C ARG A 175 -14.24 -14.64 -19.62
N PHE A 176 -13.45 -14.25 -20.63
CA PHE A 176 -12.14 -13.64 -20.42
C PHE A 176 -12.23 -12.37 -19.56
N TYR A 177 -13.16 -11.46 -19.86
CA TYR A 177 -13.37 -10.25 -19.06
C TYR A 177 -13.78 -10.58 -17.63
N GLN A 178 -14.69 -11.53 -17.41
CA GLN A 178 -15.09 -11.96 -16.08
C GLN A 178 -13.90 -12.56 -15.30
N GLN A 179 -13.12 -13.45 -15.92
CA GLN A 179 -11.92 -14.06 -15.33
C GLN A 179 -10.82 -13.02 -15.03
N ALA A 180 -10.77 -11.92 -15.79
CA ALA A 180 -9.85 -10.81 -15.58
C ALA A 180 -10.36 -9.78 -14.54
N GLY A 181 -11.59 -9.96 -14.04
CA GLY A 181 -12.27 -9.00 -13.17
C GLY A 181 -12.73 -7.72 -13.87
N LEU A 182 -12.76 -7.69 -15.20
CA LEU A 182 -13.18 -6.58 -16.06
C LEU A 182 -14.70 -6.63 -16.34
N TYR A 183 -15.50 -6.69 -15.28
CA TYR A 183 -16.94 -6.96 -15.37
C TYR A 183 -17.72 -5.91 -16.18
N ASP A 184 -17.30 -4.64 -16.16
CA ASP A 184 -17.92 -3.58 -16.96
C ASP A 184 -17.82 -3.90 -18.46
N LEU A 185 -16.64 -4.32 -18.93
CA LEU A 185 -16.43 -4.72 -20.33
C LEU A 185 -17.22 -5.99 -20.67
N ALA A 186 -17.37 -6.93 -19.72
CA ALA A 186 -18.20 -8.11 -19.91
C ALA A 186 -19.67 -7.74 -20.12
N ILE A 187 -20.23 -6.85 -19.29
CA ILE A 187 -21.61 -6.37 -19.39
C ILE A 187 -21.84 -5.62 -20.70
N GLU A 188 -20.92 -4.73 -21.07
CA GLU A 188 -20.99 -4.00 -22.34
C GLU A 188 -20.97 -4.93 -23.54
N GLU A 189 -20.10 -5.95 -23.54
CA GLU A 189 -20.04 -6.92 -24.63
C GLU A 189 -21.33 -7.75 -24.72
N LEU A 190 -21.89 -8.17 -23.58
CA LEU A 190 -23.18 -8.86 -23.52
C LEU A 190 -24.34 -8.02 -24.06
N ASN A 191 -24.37 -6.73 -23.73
CA ASN A 191 -25.37 -5.80 -24.27
C ASN A 191 -25.25 -5.68 -25.80
N LYS A 192 -24.02 -5.57 -26.33
CA LYS A 192 -23.78 -5.56 -27.78
C LYS A 192 -24.20 -6.87 -28.44
N ILE A 193 -23.93 -8.03 -27.82
CA ILE A 193 -24.39 -9.32 -28.35
C ILE A 193 -25.92 -9.35 -28.43
N ALA A 194 -26.61 -8.84 -27.40
CA ALA A 194 -28.07 -8.80 -27.37
C ALA A 194 -28.67 -7.86 -28.44
N GLU A 195 -27.95 -6.77 -28.79
CA GLU A 195 -28.31 -5.85 -29.87
C GLU A 195 -28.06 -6.46 -31.26
N ASP A 196 -26.87 -7.04 -31.47
CA ASP A 196 -26.45 -7.60 -32.76
C ASP A 196 -27.17 -8.94 -33.08
N LEU A 197 -27.49 -9.73 -32.04
CA LEU A 197 -28.09 -11.06 -32.13
C LEU A 197 -29.34 -11.16 -31.23
N PRO A 198 -30.48 -10.57 -31.63
CA PRO A 198 -31.69 -10.49 -30.79
C PRO A 198 -32.24 -11.84 -30.32
N ASP A 199 -32.03 -12.92 -31.08
CA ASP A 199 -32.46 -14.29 -30.71
C ASP A 199 -31.74 -14.83 -29.46
N HIS A 200 -30.63 -14.22 -29.05
CA HIS A 200 -29.85 -14.59 -27.87
C HIS A 200 -29.97 -13.58 -26.72
N LYS A 201 -30.88 -12.61 -26.84
CA LYS A 201 -31.06 -11.55 -25.84
C LYS A 201 -31.30 -12.07 -24.43
N ALA A 202 -32.16 -13.09 -24.26
CA ALA A 202 -32.44 -13.65 -22.94
C ALA A 202 -31.21 -14.27 -22.27
N GLU A 203 -30.40 -15.03 -23.02
CA GLU A 203 -29.14 -15.59 -22.52
C GLU A 203 -28.14 -14.48 -22.14
N CYS A 204 -28.06 -13.42 -22.94
CA CYS A 204 -27.20 -12.28 -22.65
C CYS A 204 -27.63 -11.53 -21.40
N GLU A 205 -28.93 -11.34 -21.20
CA GLU A 205 -29.50 -10.70 -20.01
C GLU A 205 -29.22 -11.49 -18.72
N GLU A 206 -29.30 -12.82 -18.77
CA GLU A 206 -28.96 -13.71 -17.66
C GLU A 206 -27.47 -13.63 -17.30
N ARG A 207 -26.57 -13.75 -18.29
CA ARG A 207 -25.12 -13.61 -18.07
C ARG A 207 -24.75 -12.21 -17.59
N ALA A 208 -25.43 -11.18 -18.08
CA ALA A 208 -25.18 -9.80 -17.67
C ALA A 208 -25.61 -9.61 -16.21
N LEU A 209 -26.67 -10.28 -15.75
CA LEU A 209 -27.05 -10.30 -14.35
C LEU A 209 -25.96 -10.89 -13.47
N GLU A 210 -25.34 -12.01 -13.87
CA GLU A 210 -24.23 -12.62 -13.15
C GLU A 210 -23.02 -11.68 -13.08
N ALA A 211 -22.61 -11.09 -14.21
CA ALA A 211 -21.51 -10.14 -14.28
C ALA A 211 -21.76 -8.90 -13.38
N ARG A 212 -23.01 -8.41 -13.32
CA ARG A 212 -23.41 -7.34 -12.38
C ARG A 212 -23.24 -7.74 -10.93
N GLN A 213 -23.56 -8.98 -10.53
CA GLN A 213 -23.32 -9.44 -9.16
C GLN A 213 -21.83 -9.45 -8.81
N LEU A 214 -20.98 -9.91 -9.73
CA LEU A 214 -19.52 -9.94 -9.52
C LEU A 214 -18.93 -8.52 -9.44
N LEU A 215 -19.39 -7.61 -10.30
CA LEU A 215 -19.05 -6.19 -10.22
C LEU A 215 -19.45 -5.60 -8.87
N ALA A 216 -20.70 -5.82 -8.44
CA ALA A 216 -21.20 -5.30 -7.17
C ALA A 216 -20.39 -5.83 -5.98
N LYS A 217 -20.04 -7.13 -5.94
CA LYS A 217 -19.15 -7.68 -4.90
C LYS A 217 -17.78 -7.02 -4.89
N ARG A 218 -17.18 -6.76 -6.06
CA ARG A 218 -15.89 -6.06 -6.17
C ARG A 218 -15.99 -4.62 -5.66
N LEU A 219 -17.02 -3.89 -6.06
CA LEU A 219 -17.25 -2.52 -5.60
C LEU A 219 -17.49 -2.45 -4.09
N LEU A 220 -18.18 -3.44 -3.52
CA LEU A 220 -18.42 -3.54 -2.09
C LEU A 220 -17.12 -3.79 -1.29
N ALA A 221 -16.24 -4.64 -1.81
CA ALA A 221 -14.91 -4.83 -1.24
C ALA A 221 -14.07 -3.53 -1.32
N GLU A 222 -14.19 -2.77 -2.41
CA GLU A 222 -13.55 -1.46 -2.53
C GLU A 222 -14.10 -0.44 -1.52
N LEU A 223 -15.41 -0.41 -1.27
CA LEU A 223 -16.03 0.43 -0.25
C LEU A 223 -15.50 0.12 1.16
N GLN A 224 -15.48 -1.17 1.52
CA GLN A 224 -14.91 -1.65 2.78
C GLN A 224 -13.44 -1.20 2.92
N HIS A 225 -12.68 -1.34 1.83
CA HIS A 225 -11.27 -1.00 1.81
C HIS A 225 -11.03 0.51 2.00
N ARG A 226 -11.78 1.35 1.29
CA ARG A 226 -11.69 2.82 1.44
C ARG A 226 -12.04 3.28 2.85
N ARG A 227 -13.10 2.71 3.44
CA ARG A 227 -13.47 2.99 4.84
C ARG A 227 -12.31 2.63 5.79
N ALA A 228 -11.72 1.45 5.63
CA ALA A 228 -10.60 1.01 6.45
C ALA A 228 -9.33 1.86 6.27
N ALA A 229 -9.15 2.47 5.10
CA ALA A 229 -8.04 3.37 4.77
C ALA A 229 -8.26 4.82 5.22
N GLY A 230 -9.33 5.12 5.97
CA GLY A 230 -9.68 6.48 6.42
C GLY A 230 -10.30 7.37 5.33
N GLN A 231 -10.66 6.81 4.17
CA GLN A 231 -11.18 7.55 3.01
C GLN A 231 -12.72 7.61 3.03
N HIS A 232 -13.27 8.16 4.11
CA HIS A 232 -14.71 8.10 4.40
C HIS A 232 -15.56 8.85 3.38
N ARG A 233 -15.12 10.01 2.89
CA ARG A 233 -15.88 10.77 1.90
C ARG A 233 -15.79 10.10 0.52
N LEU A 234 -14.62 9.59 0.10
CA LEU A 234 -14.53 8.77 -1.12
C LEU A 234 -15.40 7.51 -1.04
N ALA A 235 -15.47 6.85 0.13
CA ALA A 235 -16.36 5.71 0.34
C ALA A 235 -17.84 6.11 0.25
N SER A 236 -18.23 7.24 0.85
CA SER A 236 -19.60 7.77 0.77
C SER A 236 -19.99 8.17 -0.67
N GLU A 237 -19.10 8.83 -1.40
CA GLU A 237 -19.29 9.16 -2.82
C GLU A 237 -19.46 7.90 -3.68
N ALA A 238 -18.61 6.90 -3.49
CA ALA A 238 -18.71 5.62 -4.18
C ALA A 238 -20.00 4.85 -3.81
N LEU A 239 -20.46 4.95 -2.56
CA LEU A 239 -21.72 4.34 -2.12
C LEU A 239 -22.94 5.00 -2.80
N ARG A 240 -22.91 6.32 -3.00
CA ARG A 240 -23.97 7.05 -3.73
C ARG A 240 -24.00 6.70 -5.22
N ALA A 241 -22.84 6.46 -5.82
CA ALA A 241 -22.71 6.06 -7.21
C ALA A 241 -22.89 4.55 -7.43
N PHE A 242 -23.19 3.78 -6.39
CA PHE A 242 -23.24 2.32 -6.47
C PHE A 242 -24.42 1.84 -7.33
N PRO A 243 -24.22 0.91 -8.29
CA PRO A 243 -25.30 0.40 -9.13
C PRO A 243 -26.28 -0.43 -8.29
N THR A 244 -27.57 -0.07 -8.28
CA THR A 244 -28.59 -0.74 -7.43
C THR A 244 -29.52 -1.69 -8.19
N ASP A 245 -29.44 -1.71 -9.52
CA ASP A 245 -30.32 -2.49 -10.37
C ASP A 245 -30.04 -4.00 -10.26
N MET A 246 -31.11 -4.77 -10.05
CA MET A 246 -31.09 -6.24 -10.13
C MET A 246 -30.00 -6.89 -9.28
N LEU A 247 -29.76 -6.40 -8.06
CA LEU A 247 -28.77 -6.97 -7.15
C LEU A 247 -29.33 -8.13 -6.31
N ALA A 248 -28.45 -9.07 -5.96
CA ALA A 248 -28.75 -10.12 -5.00
C ALA A 248 -29.04 -9.54 -3.60
N ALA A 249 -29.93 -10.21 -2.86
CA ALA A 249 -30.46 -9.69 -1.60
C ALA A 249 -29.39 -9.52 -0.50
N ASP A 250 -28.35 -10.34 -0.51
CA ASP A 250 -27.19 -10.23 0.37
C ASP A 250 -26.39 -8.95 0.14
N ILE A 251 -26.14 -8.59 -1.13
CA ILE A 251 -25.48 -7.35 -1.53
C ILE A 251 -26.34 -6.14 -1.12
N VAL A 252 -27.65 -6.18 -1.42
CA VAL A 252 -28.57 -5.08 -1.04
C VAL A 252 -28.59 -4.88 0.48
N ARG A 253 -28.61 -5.96 1.26
CA ARG A 253 -28.54 -5.90 2.72
C ARG A 253 -27.25 -5.24 3.19
N GLU A 254 -26.12 -5.59 2.58
CA GLU A 254 -24.83 -5.02 2.95
C GLU A 254 -24.72 -3.54 2.57
N LEU A 255 -25.23 -3.14 1.41
CA LEU A 255 -25.34 -1.73 1.02
C LEU A 255 -26.20 -0.93 2.00
N ARG A 256 -27.34 -1.47 2.42
CA ARG A 256 -28.19 -0.83 3.44
C ARG A 256 -27.45 -0.66 4.76
N ARG A 257 -26.67 -1.67 5.18
CA ARG A 257 -25.83 -1.57 6.39
C ARG A 257 -24.86 -0.39 6.28
N PHE A 258 -24.16 -0.25 5.15
CA PHE A 258 -23.29 0.89 4.91
C PHE A 258 -24.04 2.22 4.93
N GLN A 259 -25.18 2.30 4.22
CA GLN A 259 -26.00 3.52 4.18
C GLN A 259 -26.44 3.96 5.58
N THR A 260 -26.91 3.01 6.40
CA THR A 260 -27.29 3.28 7.79
C THR A 260 -26.09 3.73 8.62
N GLU A 261 -24.96 3.05 8.51
CA GLU A 261 -23.74 3.40 9.26
C GLU A 261 -23.25 4.82 8.95
N PHE A 262 -23.17 5.19 7.66
CA PHE A 262 -22.77 6.55 7.26
C PHE A 262 -23.79 7.60 7.73
N ALA A 263 -25.09 7.33 7.58
CA ALA A 263 -26.14 8.25 8.02
C ALA A 263 -26.13 8.46 9.55
N GLU A 264 -25.99 7.39 10.32
CA GLU A 264 -25.89 7.46 11.79
C GLU A 264 -24.63 8.23 12.22
N THR A 265 -23.52 8.06 11.49
CA THR A 265 -22.27 8.77 11.77
C THR A 265 -22.44 10.27 11.51
N ASP A 266 -23.02 10.65 10.38
CA ASP A 266 -23.30 12.05 10.04
C ASP A 266 -24.25 12.68 11.06
N GLU A 267 -25.32 11.98 11.47
CA GLU A 267 -26.24 12.45 12.50
C GLU A 267 -25.53 12.66 13.85
N LYS A 268 -24.68 11.71 14.26
CA LYS A 268 -23.90 11.85 15.51
C LYS A 268 -22.95 13.04 15.47
N LEU A 269 -22.26 13.27 14.34
CA LEU A 269 -21.35 14.41 14.19
C LEU A 269 -22.11 15.73 14.36
N GLU A 270 -23.23 15.90 13.67
CA GLU A 270 -24.07 17.09 13.81
C GLU A 270 -24.66 17.22 15.22
N ARG A 271 -25.06 16.10 15.82
CA ARG A 271 -25.57 16.07 17.19
C ARG A 271 -24.53 16.55 18.20
N VAL A 272 -23.28 16.08 18.09
CA VAL A 272 -22.17 16.56 18.94
C VAL A 272 -21.98 18.07 18.77
N ARG A 273 -21.93 18.58 17.54
CA ARG A 273 -21.76 20.03 17.27
C ARG A 273 -22.85 20.85 17.96
N HIS A 274 -24.10 20.40 17.84
CA HIS A 274 -25.24 21.05 18.47
C HIS A 274 -25.16 21.03 20.00
N LEU A 275 -24.95 19.85 20.59
CA LEU A 275 -24.90 19.68 22.05
C LEU A 275 -23.77 20.48 22.71
N LEU A 276 -22.58 20.50 22.09
CA LEU A 276 -21.46 21.29 22.61
C LEU A 276 -21.78 22.79 22.60
N GLY A 277 -22.60 23.27 21.67
CA GLY A 277 -23.12 24.64 21.67
C GLY A 277 -24.15 24.88 22.77
N ASP A 278 -25.15 24.01 22.89
CA ASP A 278 -26.26 24.18 23.83
C ASP A 278 -25.82 24.13 25.29
N LEU A 279 -24.99 23.14 25.65
CA LEU A 279 -24.59 22.91 27.04
C LEU A 279 -23.77 24.08 27.60
N GLN A 280 -23.19 24.91 26.74
CA GLN A 280 -22.42 26.08 27.15
C GLN A 280 -23.29 27.25 27.59
N ALA A 281 -24.55 27.33 27.16
CA ALA A 281 -25.48 28.32 27.67
C ALA A 281 -25.72 28.18 29.19
N GLY A 282 -25.43 27.00 29.74
CA GLY A 282 -25.53 26.72 31.19
C GLY A 282 -24.25 27.00 31.99
N LEU A 283 -23.16 27.48 31.38
CA LEU A 283 -21.90 27.74 32.07
C LEU A 283 -21.82 29.19 32.59
N ASN A 284 -21.10 29.38 33.70
CA ASN A 284 -20.74 30.71 34.17
C ASN A 284 -19.56 31.30 33.35
N LYS A 285 -19.29 32.59 33.53
CA LYS A 285 -18.25 33.31 32.76
C LYS A 285 -16.85 32.68 32.89
N GLU A 286 -16.46 32.27 34.10
CA GLU A 286 -15.14 31.69 34.36
C GLU A 286 -15.00 30.32 33.69
N GLN A 287 -16.04 29.47 33.78
CA GLN A 287 -16.06 28.16 33.12
C GLN A 287 -16.04 28.29 31.60
N LEU A 288 -16.74 29.28 31.04
CA LEU A 288 -16.72 29.56 29.60
C LEU A 288 -15.32 29.93 29.10
N GLU A 289 -14.60 30.78 29.84
CA GLU A 289 -13.23 31.16 29.50
C GLU A 289 -12.28 29.95 29.55
N GLN A 290 -12.48 29.01 30.49
CA GLN A 290 -11.67 27.80 30.60
C GLN A 290 -11.88 26.82 29.44
N VAL A 291 -13.12 26.64 28.95
CA VAL A 291 -13.42 25.62 27.93
C VAL A 291 -13.44 26.14 26.50
N ALA A 292 -13.42 27.46 26.29
CA ALA A 292 -13.38 28.05 24.95
C ALA A 292 -12.30 27.43 24.04
N PRO A 293 -11.01 27.35 24.44
CA PRO A 293 -9.99 26.74 23.59
C PRO A 293 -10.18 25.24 23.37
N LEU A 294 -10.74 24.52 24.35
CA LEU A 294 -11.01 23.09 24.27
C LEU A 294 -12.10 22.83 23.22
N ARG A 295 -13.17 23.63 23.25
CA ARG A 295 -14.27 23.54 22.29
C ARG A 295 -13.79 23.79 20.87
N ASP A 296 -13.02 24.85 20.68
CA ASP A 296 -12.55 25.22 19.35
C ASP A 296 -11.70 24.09 18.75
N GLU A 297 -10.82 23.48 19.55
CA GLU A 297 -10.04 22.32 19.11
C GLU A 297 -10.93 21.11 18.80
N VAL A 298 -11.88 20.76 19.69
CA VAL A 298 -12.82 19.64 19.48
C VAL A 298 -13.63 19.86 18.21
N LEU A 299 -14.25 21.02 18.02
CA LEU A 299 -15.10 21.29 16.85
C LEU A 299 -14.31 21.32 15.55
N GLN A 300 -13.08 21.83 15.56
CA GLN A 300 -12.20 21.88 14.39
C GLN A 300 -11.75 20.48 13.96
N GLN A 301 -11.54 19.58 14.92
CA GLN A 301 -11.01 18.23 14.68
C GLN A 301 -12.09 17.13 14.76
N LEU A 302 -13.35 17.50 14.96
CA LEU A 302 -14.47 16.56 15.02
C LEU A 302 -14.77 16.01 13.63
N ASP A 303 -14.55 14.71 13.48
CA ASP A 303 -14.77 13.94 12.27
C ASP A 303 -15.03 12.45 12.61
N VAL A 304 -15.11 11.61 11.58
CA VAL A 304 -15.37 10.17 11.72
C VAL A 304 -14.33 9.45 12.58
N GLU A 305 -13.05 9.87 12.54
CA GLU A 305 -11.95 9.23 13.27
C GLU A 305 -11.91 9.65 14.75
N THR A 306 -12.39 10.86 15.07
CA THR A 306 -12.42 11.38 16.43
C THR A 306 -13.75 11.16 17.14
N LEU A 307 -14.84 10.92 16.41
CA LEU A 307 -16.17 10.64 16.98
C LEU A 307 -16.18 9.54 18.05
N PRO A 308 -15.45 8.41 17.92
CA PRO A 308 -15.42 7.37 18.95
C PRO A 308 -15.01 7.87 20.34
N ARG A 309 -14.26 8.98 20.43
CA ARG A 309 -13.84 9.60 21.70
C ARG A 309 -14.99 10.24 22.48
N LEU A 310 -16.13 10.47 21.82
CA LEU A 310 -17.29 11.17 22.36
C LEU A 310 -18.54 10.27 22.50
N GLU A 311 -18.40 8.96 22.33
CA GLU A 311 -19.55 8.06 22.41
C GLU A 311 -20.24 8.06 23.78
N GLY A 312 -19.51 8.13 24.88
CA GLY A 312 -20.03 8.12 26.25
C GLY A 312 -20.74 9.41 26.57
N PHE A 313 -20.25 10.53 26.03
CA PHE A 313 -20.96 11.80 26.04
C PHE A 313 -22.32 11.67 25.32
N LEU A 314 -22.34 11.08 24.12
CA LEU A 314 -23.59 10.83 23.38
C LEU A 314 -24.51 9.81 24.06
N LYS A 315 -23.97 8.80 24.76
CA LYS A 315 -24.78 7.83 25.51
C LYS A 315 -25.50 8.48 26.69
N LEU A 316 -24.89 9.49 27.31
CA LEU A 316 -25.37 10.16 28.52
C LEU A 316 -26.03 11.53 28.26
N GLU A 317 -26.19 11.95 26.99
CA GLU A 317 -26.76 13.27 26.67
C GLU A 317 -28.18 13.46 27.21
N LYS A 318 -28.99 12.40 27.22
CA LYS A 318 -30.39 12.40 27.71
C LYS A 318 -30.53 12.06 29.19
N ASP A 319 -29.42 11.90 29.92
CA ASP A 319 -29.48 11.64 31.35
C ASP A 319 -29.79 12.95 32.09
N ASP A 320 -31.00 13.08 32.62
CA ASP A 320 -31.45 14.27 33.35
C ASP A 320 -30.81 14.39 34.75
N SER A 321 -30.13 13.34 35.24
CA SER A 321 -29.40 13.40 36.50
C SER A 321 -28.08 14.16 36.40
N LEU A 322 -27.55 14.34 35.18
CA LEU A 322 -26.30 15.04 34.93
C LEU A 322 -26.55 16.52 34.57
N SER A 323 -25.85 17.41 35.26
CA SER A 323 -25.84 18.83 34.93
C SER A 323 -25.17 19.10 33.57
N PRO A 324 -25.41 20.26 32.94
CA PRO A 324 -24.73 20.63 31.70
C PRO A 324 -23.20 20.62 31.82
N THR A 325 -22.68 21.03 32.98
CA THR A 325 -21.26 21.03 33.29
C THR A 325 -20.67 19.61 33.36
N GLU A 326 -21.39 18.66 33.95
CA GLU A 326 -20.96 17.25 34.00
C GLU A 326 -21.01 16.58 32.62
N LYS A 327 -22.01 16.90 31.80
CA LYS A 327 -22.09 16.43 30.41
C LYS A 327 -20.93 16.97 29.56
N LEU A 328 -20.59 18.25 29.73
CA LEU A 328 -19.41 18.83 29.07
C LEU A 328 -18.10 18.23 29.57
N ALA A 329 -18.00 17.92 30.85
CA ALA A 329 -16.84 17.23 31.40
C ALA A 329 -16.63 15.88 30.72
N LEU A 330 -17.70 15.11 30.46
CA LEU A 330 -17.62 13.84 29.73
C LEU A 330 -17.08 14.03 28.30
N ALA A 331 -17.59 15.03 27.57
CA ALA A 331 -17.12 15.32 26.21
C ALA A 331 -15.63 15.69 26.20
N TYR A 332 -15.22 16.65 27.02
CA TYR A 332 -13.85 17.15 27.00
C TYR A 332 -12.85 16.15 27.58
N SER A 333 -13.23 15.38 28.59
CA SER A 333 -12.36 14.34 29.13
C SER A 333 -12.26 13.14 28.17
N GLY A 334 -13.38 12.68 27.60
CA GLY A 334 -13.39 11.62 26.59
C GLY A 334 -12.52 11.94 25.39
N TRP A 335 -12.47 13.21 24.97
CA TRP A 335 -11.59 13.67 23.89
C TRP A 335 -10.09 13.39 24.13
N VAL A 336 -9.63 13.50 25.38
CA VAL A 336 -8.19 13.44 25.72
C VAL A 336 -7.76 12.12 26.34
N VAL A 337 -8.65 11.38 27.01
CA VAL A 337 -8.33 10.06 27.60
C VAL A 337 -9.12 8.89 26.99
N GLY A 338 -9.96 9.17 25.99
CA GLY A 338 -10.83 8.21 25.33
C GLY A 338 -12.14 7.98 26.10
N ASP A 339 -13.15 7.49 25.37
CA ASP A 339 -14.52 7.28 25.85
C ASP A 339 -14.60 6.53 27.19
N ALA A 340 -13.93 5.37 27.26
CA ALA A 340 -13.97 4.48 28.42
C ALA A 340 -13.39 5.09 29.71
N ASN A 341 -12.66 6.21 29.62
CA ASN A 341 -12.01 6.86 30.75
C ASN A 341 -12.57 8.26 31.02
N ALA A 342 -13.64 8.66 30.33
CA ALA A 342 -14.28 9.96 30.53
C ALA A 342 -14.78 10.13 31.97
N THR A 343 -14.79 11.37 32.46
CA THR A 343 -15.23 11.75 33.80
C THR A 343 -16.31 12.83 33.74
N THR A 344 -17.21 12.82 34.72
CA THR A 344 -18.20 13.89 34.93
C THR A 344 -17.62 15.06 35.73
N ASP A 345 -16.42 14.92 36.31
CA ASP A 345 -15.75 15.99 37.04
C ASP A 345 -15.12 17.01 36.08
N PHE A 346 -15.73 18.19 36.01
CA PHE A 346 -15.29 19.29 35.16
C PHE A 346 -13.88 19.80 35.47
N GLY A 347 -13.53 19.89 36.76
CA GLY A 347 -12.20 20.33 37.17
C GLY A 347 -11.12 19.35 36.71
N ASN A 348 -11.39 18.04 36.82
CA ASN A 348 -10.51 17.00 36.29
C ASN A 348 -10.41 17.06 34.77
N ALA A 349 -11.53 17.26 34.06
CA ALA A 349 -11.51 17.40 32.60
C ALA A 349 -10.56 18.54 32.17
N VAL A 350 -10.67 19.74 32.78
CA VAL A 350 -9.78 20.87 32.49
C VAL A 350 -8.32 20.56 32.84
N ARG A 351 -8.05 19.93 33.99
CA ARG A 351 -6.68 19.54 34.38
C ARG A 351 -6.06 18.50 33.43
N TRP A 352 -6.85 17.59 32.87
CA TRP A 352 -6.35 16.61 31.89
C TRP A 352 -5.94 17.28 30.58
N TRP A 353 -6.62 18.35 30.16
CA TRP A 353 -6.19 19.17 29.04
C TRP A 353 -4.90 19.93 29.33
N GLN A 354 -4.74 20.47 30.54
CA GLN A 354 -3.49 21.09 30.97
C GLN A 354 -2.33 20.07 30.97
N ALA A 355 -2.55 18.88 31.51
CA ALA A 355 -1.57 17.79 31.46
C ALA A 355 -1.23 17.37 30.02
N ARG A 356 -2.22 17.27 29.14
CA ARG A 356 -2.00 17.03 27.70
C ARG A 356 -1.08 18.09 27.09
N PHE A 357 -1.31 19.35 27.41
CA PHE A 357 -0.48 20.46 26.93
C PHE A 357 0.97 20.35 27.45
N HIS A 358 1.18 20.09 28.74
CA HIS A 358 2.52 19.90 29.30
C HIS A 358 3.23 18.67 28.73
N ALA A 359 2.51 17.58 28.49
CA ALA A 359 3.05 16.40 27.80
C ALA A 359 3.52 16.74 26.38
N LEU A 360 2.73 17.50 25.62
CA LEU A 360 3.13 17.99 24.29
C LEU A 360 4.34 18.92 24.34
N GLN A 361 4.39 19.84 25.31
CA GLN A 361 5.56 20.69 25.52
C GLN A 361 6.82 19.86 25.78
N TYR A 362 6.73 18.84 26.64
CA TYR A 362 7.84 17.93 26.91
C TYR A 362 8.30 17.18 25.65
N LEU A 363 7.35 16.66 24.84
CA LEU A 363 7.65 15.91 23.62
C LEU A 363 8.18 16.80 22.48
N ARG A 364 7.78 18.08 22.45
CA ARG A 364 8.28 19.08 21.49
C ARG A 364 9.63 19.65 21.91
N ALA A 365 9.92 19.67 23.21
CA ALA A 365 11.14 20.24 23.75
C ALA A 365 12.40 19.54 23.20
N ASN A 366 13.26 20.38 22.64
CA ASN A 366 14.42 20.00 21.86
C ASN A 366 15.74 20.18 22.65
N HIS A 367 15.65 20.71 23.89
CA HIS A 367 16.77 20.88 24.81
C HIS A 367 16.37 20.47 26.24
N PRO A 368 17.27 19.85 27.04
CA PRO A 368 16.97 19.45 28.42
C PRO A 368 16.44 20.57 29.31
N SER A 369 16.88 21.82 29.12
CA SER A 369 16.41 22.98 29.88
C SER A 369 14.93 23.32 29.64
N LEU A 370 14.35 22.90 28.51
CA LEU A 370 12.93 23.07 28.21
C LEU A 370 12.12 21.84 28.67
N ARG A 371 12.75 20.66 28.72
CA ARG A 371 12.10 19.41 29.18
C ARG A 371 11.86 19.40 30.68
N GLY A 372 12.83 19.86 31.48
CA GLY A 372 12.74 19.85 32.94
C GLY A 372 11.50 20.59 33.48
N PRO A 373 11.27 21.85 33.08
CA PRO A 373 10.07 22.61 33.48
C PRO A 373 8.76 21.95 33.03
N ALA A 374 8.66 21.53 31.77
CA ALA A 374 7.45 20.89 31.26
C ALA A 374 7.10 19.59 32.01
N LEU A 375 8.11 18.81 32.40
CA LEU A 375 7.90 17.61 33.22
C LEU A 375 7.48 17.99 34.66
N ALA A 376 8.09 19.02 35.25
CA ALA A 376 7.72 19.50 36.58
C ALA A 376 6.25 19.98 36.62
N ASP A 377 5.84 20.76 35.61
CA ASP A 377 4.45 21.23 35.47
C ASP A 377 3.48 20.06 35.31
N LEU A 378 3.82 19.07 34.46
CA LEU A 378 3.03 17.84 34.31
C LEU A 378 2.89 17.08 35.65
N THR A 379 3.98 16.92 36.39
CA THR A 379 3.97 16.17 37.68
C THR A 379 3.30 16.92 38.82
N SER A 380 3.21 18.25 38.74
CA SER A 380 2.55 19.07 39.77
C SER A 380 1.05 19.27 39.49
N THR A 381 0.55 18.86 38.32
CA THR A 381 -0.87 18.93 37.99
C THR A 381 -1.68 17.99 38.88
N GLU A 382 -2.53 18.55 39.75
CA GLU A 382 -3.32 17.79 40.72
C GLU A 382 -4.27 16.78 40.04
N GLY A 383 -4.35 15.56 40.59
CA GLY A 383 -5.24 14.52 40.05
C GLY A 383 -4.76 13.86 38.75
N VAL A 384 -3.55 14.19 38.27
CA VAL A 384 -2.94 13.58 37.08
C VAL A 384 -1.83 12.63 37.51
N GLY A 385 -2.16 11.34 37.53
CA GLY A 385 -1.21 10.27 37.82
C GLY A 385 -0.63 9.63 36.56
N VAL A 386 0.30 8.69 36.75
CA VAL A 386 0.93 7.91 35.65
C VAL A 386 -0.12 7.26 34.74
N LYS A 387 -1.19 6.71 35.32
CA LYS A 387 -2.29 6.07 34.57
C LYS A 387 -3.02 7.06 33.66
N THR A 388 -3.27 8.29 34.13
CA THR A 388 -3.88 9.35 33.33
C THR A 388 -2.95 9.75 32.18
N VAL A 389 -1.66 9.91 32.44
CA VAL A 389 -0.66 10.22 31.40
C VAL A 389 -0.59 9.10 30.35
N GLU A 390 -0.65 7.83 30.77
CA GLU A 390 -0.70 6.69 29.85
C GLU A 390 -1.93 6.75 28.93
N GLN A 391 -3.09 7.12 29.48
CA GLN A 391 -4.32 7.31 28.69
C GLN A 391 -4.20 8.50 27.73
N LEU A 392 -3.65 9.63 28.19
CA LEU A 392 -3.44 10.84 27.39
C LEU A 392 -2.55 10.58 26.18
N ILE A 393 -1.42 9.88 26.36
CA ILE A 393 -0.43 9.62 25.29
C ILE A 393 -1.07 8.95 24.08
N ARG A 394 -2.07 8.08 24.28
CA ARG A 394 -2.76 7.35 23.21
C ARG A 394 -3.61 8.24 22.29
N PHE A 395 -4.04 9.40 22.78
CA PHE A 395 -4.92 10.33 22.07
C PHE A 395 -4.27 11.69 21.82
N LEU A 396 -2.94 11.77 21.99
CA LEU A 396 -2.19 12.96 21.62
C LEU A 396 -2.36 13.26 20.12
N PRO A 397 -2.44 14.54 19.76
CA PRO A 397 -2.31 14.94 18.37
C PRO A 397 -0.87 14.69 17.92
N PRO A 398 -0.57 14.81 16.62
CA PRO A 398 0.80 14.87 16.15
C PRO A 398 1.69 15.78 17.02
N VAL A 399 2.82 15.26 17.45
CA VAL A 399 3.77 15.99 18.28
C VAL A 399 4.33 17.18 17.50
N LEU A 400 4.58 17.00 16.21
CA LEU A 400 5.08 18.05 15.32
C LEU A 400 4.04 18.37 14.26
N ASP A 401 3.73 19.66 14.12
CA ASP A 401 2.89 20.14 13.03
C ASP A 401 3.67 20.06 11.71
N THR A 402 2.94 19.83 10.61
CA THR A 402 3.52 19.77 9.26
C THR A 402 2.83 20.79 8.34
N PRO A 403 3.18 22.09 8.46
CA PRO A 403 2.54 23.15 7.68
C PRO A 403 2.69 22.92 6.17
N GLY A 404 1.63 23.21 5.42
CA GLY A 404 1.64 23.12 3.95
C GLY A 404 1.48 21.71 3.39
N LEU A 405 1.38 20.67 4.23
CA LEU A 405 1.05 19.31 3.81
C LEU A 405 -0.31 19.28 3.11
N LYS A 406 -0.37 18.61 1.96
CA LYS A 406 -1.61 18.39 1.21
C LYS A 406 -1.71 16.92 0.84
N ALA A 407 -2.89 16.34 1.00
CA ALA A 407 -3.19 14.98 0.57
C ALA A 407 -2.86 14.76 -0.91
N SER A 408 -2.36 13.57 -1.24
CA SER A 408 -2.00 13.17 -2.61
C SER A 408 -0.92 14.03 -3.30
N ARG A 409 -0.24 14.91 -2.57
CA ARG A 409 0.86 15.74 -3.08
C ARG A 409 2.12 15.49 -2.28
N VAL A 410 3.25 15.45 -2.98
CA VAL A 410 4.56 15.28 -2.35
C VAL A 410 4.94 16.57 -1.62
N ALA A 411 5.39 16.43 -0.37
CA ALA A 411 5.99 17.50 0.41
C ALA A 411 7.39 17.07 0.87
N THR A 412 8.34 18.01 0.96
CA THR A 412 9.68 17.76 1.51
C THR A 412 9.75 18.29 2.93
N ILE A 413 10.34 17.49 3.82
CA ILE A 413 10.50 17.78 5.24
C ILE A 413 11.98 17.71 5.59
N THR A 414 12.46 18.71 6.33
CA THR A 414 13.78 18.71 6.96
C THR A 414 13.65 18.24 8.40
N VAL A 415 14.55 17.37 8.83
CA VAL A 415 14.59 16.87 10.21
C VAL A 415 15.31 17.90 11.08
N HIS A 416 14.58 18.51 12.00
CA HIS A 416 15.09 19.52 12.93
C HIS A 416 15.19 18.94 14.35
N GLU A 417 16.21 18.10 14.60
CA GLU A 417 16.48 17.63 15.97
C GLU A 417 17.86 18.14 16.45
N PRO A 418 17.92 18.97 17.51
CA PRO A 418 19.16 19.53 18.02
C PRO A 418 20.17 18.45 18.43
N GLY A 419 21.42 18.65 18.02
CA GLY A 419 22.50 17.69 18.23
C GLY A 419 22.46 16.47 17.29
N ARG A 420 21.52 16.43 16.34
CA ARG A 420 21.38 15.34 15.35
C ARG A 420 21.29 15.83 13.90
N SER A 421 20.85 17.07 13.66
CA SER A 421 21.07 17.78 12.39
C SER A 421 22.27 18.74 12.50
N ARG A 422 23.11 18.77 11.46
CA ARG A 422 24.32 19.62 11.42
C ARG A 422 23.96 21.07 11.08
N GLU A 423 24.00 21.88 12.13
CA GLU A 423 24.11 23.34 12.27
C GLU A 423 23.16 24.29 11.49
N ASP A 424 22.61 23.96 10.30
CA ASP A 424 21.68 24.86 9.57
C ASP A 424 20.66 24.11 8.67
N ASP A 425 19.46 24.67 8.45
CA ASP A 425 18.41 24.10 7.58
C ASP A 425 18.81 24.03 6.10
N ASP A 426 19.65 24.98 5.68
CA ASP A 426 20.27 25.04 4.34
C ASP A 426 21.55 24.20 4.25
N SER A 427 21.96 23.56 5.35
CA SER A 427 23.13 22.70 5.37
C SER A 427 22.93 21.53 4.41
N PRO A 428 23.91 21.24 3.53
CA PRO A 428 23.87 20.05 2.68
C PRO A 428 23.97 18.74 3.49
N THR A 429 24.11 18.83 4.82
CA THR A 429 24.19 17.69 5.74
C THR A 429 22.96 17.57 6.65
N ALA A 430 21.92 18.39 6.45
CA ALA A 430 20.63 18.20 7.10
C ALA A 430 19.96 16.93 6.55
N PHE A 431 19.36 16.12 7.42
CA PHE A 431 18.55 14.99 6.97
C PHE A 431 17.22 15.51 6.43
N ARG A 432 16.87 15.07 5.22
CA ARG A 432 15.62 15.43 4.54
C ARG A 432 14.92 14.19 4.05
N TYR A 433 13.61 14.27 3.94
CA TYR A 433 12.82 13.24 3.28
C TYR A 433 11.62 13.87 2.60
N SER A 434 11.19 13.28 1.49
CA SER A 434 9.90 13.57 0.89
C SER A 434 8.83 12.65 1.46
N VAL A 435 7.61 13.14 1.59
CA VAL A 435 6.45 12.38 2.06
C VAL A 435 5.28 12.53 1.10
N LEU A 436 4.54 11.45 0.93
CA LEU A 436 3.26 11.39 0.24
C LEU A 436 2.22 10.76 1.19
N VAL A 437 1.20 11.52 1.56
CA VAL A 437 0.10 11.05 2.42
C VAL A 437 -1.13 10.71 1.58
N PRO A 438 -1.97 9.73 2.00
CA PRO A 438 -3.12 9.27 1.23
C PRO A 438 -4.20 10.35 1.04
N PRO A 439 -5.18 10.13 0.13
CA PRO A 439 -6.33 11.00 0.01
C PRO A 439 -7.08 11.07 1.34
N GLU A 440 -7.65 12.23 1.66
CA GLU A 440 -8.40 12.44 2.91
C GLU A 440 -7.56 12.20 4.17
N PHE A 441 -6.24 12.42 4.09
CA PHE A 441 -5.35 12.32 5.23
C PHE A 441 -5.90 13.08 6.45
N ASN A 442 -6.16 12.30 7.49
CA ASN A 442 -6.58 12.70 8.82
C ASN A 442 -5.46 12.42 9.84
N PRO A 443 -5.00 13.40 10.65
CA PRO A 443 -3.95 13.20 11.64
C PRO A 443 -4.32 12.26 12.80
N HIS A 444 -5.60 11.90 12.95
CA HIS A 444 -6.11 11.00 13.99
C HIS A 444 -6.35 9.56 13.50
N HIS A 445 -6.14 9.30 12.21
CA HIS A 445 -6.19 7.95 11.65
C HIS A 445 -4.81 7.29 11.73
N THR A 446 -4.76 5.99 12.02
CA THR A 446 -3.51 5.23 12.14
C THR A 446 -3.11 4.60 10.80
N TYR A 447 -2.03 5.08 10.20
CA TYR A 447 -1.61 4.66 8.86
C TYR A 447 -0.49 3.61 8.88
N PRO A 448 -0.52 2.62 7.97
CA PRO A 448 0.69 1.89 7.62
C PRO A 448 1.63 2.79 6.81
N LEU A 449 2.93 2.45 6.79
CA LEU A 449 3.96 3.26 6.14
C LEU A 449 4.90 2.43 5.27
N ILE A 450 5.31 2.99 4.13
CA ILE A 450 6.42 2.47 3.30
C ILE A 450 7.58 3.47 3.37
N VAL A 451 8.76 3.00 3.77
CA VAL A 451 10.02 3.71 3.56
C VAL A 451 10.56 3.28 2.20
N ALA A 452 10.57 4.21 1.24
CA ALA A 452 10.94 3.95 -0.15
C ALA A 452 12.31 4.56 -0.48
N LEU A 453 13.31 3.71 -0.68
CA LEU A 453 14.67 4.09 -1.04
C LEU A 453 14.83 4.13 -2.57
N HIS A 454 15.08 5.32 -3.10
CA HIS A 454 15.14 5.56 -4.55
C HIS A 454 16.45 5.04 -5.17
N GLU A 455 16.46 4.80 -6.48
CA GLU A 455 17.69 4.47 -7.19
C GLU A 455 18.56 5.72 -7.47
N GLY A 456 19.85 5.53 -7.78
CA GLY A 456 20.70 6.58 -8.32
C GLY A 456 20.13 7.17 -9.61
N GLY A 457 20.11 8.50 -9.70
CA GLY A 457 19.47 9.21 -10.82
C GLY A 457 17.94 9.34 -10.71
N TRP A 458 17.30 8.77 -9.68
CA TRP A 458 15.92 9.10 -9.32
C TRP A 458 15.91 10.16 -8.21
N THR A 459 14.80 10.90 -8.14
CA THR A 459 14.50 11.78 -7.01
C THR A 459 13.61 11.06 -6.00
N PRO A 460 13.59 11.48 -4.72
CA PRO A 460 12.61 11.03 -3.74
C PRO A 460 11.16 11.17 -4.24
N GLU A 461 10.84 12.28 -4.90
CA GLU A 461 9.51 12.50 -5.50
C GLU A 461 9.15 11.42 -6.53
N ARG A 462 10.10 11.02 -7.39
CA ARG A 462 9.86 9.99 -8.40
C ARG A 462 9.53 8.64 -7.78
N VAL A 463 10.22 8.22 -6.72
CA VAL A 463 9.93 6.94 -6.06
C VAL A 463 8.59 6.99 -5.31
N LEU A 464 8.22 8.13 -4.73
CA LEU A 464 6.90 8.33 -4.13
C LEU A 464 5.78 8.19 -5.16
N LYS A 465 5.95 8.80 -6.34
CA LYS A 465 5.01 8.68 -7.46
C LYS A 465 4.92 7.25 -8.03
N TRP A 466 5.99 6.47 -7.96
CA TRP A 466 5.94 5.06 -8.37
C TRP A 466 5.01 4.24 -7.47
N TRP A 467 5.02 4.50 -6.16
CA TRP A 467 4.15 3.82 -5.19
C TRP A 467 2.72 4.37 -5.16
N GLY A 468 2.58 5.69 -5.16
CA GLY A 468 1.33 6.38 -4.88
C GLY A 468 0.67 7.07 -6.07
N GLY A 469 1.36 7.24 -7.19
CA GLY A 469 0.84 8.03 -8.31
C GLY A 469 0.73 9.51 -7.95
N ASP A 470 -0.29 10.16 -8.50
CA ASP A 470 -0.61 11.57 -8.23
C ASP A 470 -2.13 11.75 -7.98
N GLU A 471 -2.54 12.99 -7.77
CA GLU A 471 -3.94 13.35 -7.48
C GLU A 471 -4.91 12.93 -8.59
N ALA A 472 -4.48 12.91 -9.86
CA ALA A 472 -5.33 12.54 -11.00
C ALA A 472 -5.34 11.01 -11.25
N SER A 473 -4.24 10.33 -10.93
CA SER A 473 -4.04 8.91 -11.17
C SER A 473 -3.41 8.23 -9.93
N PRO A 474 -4.17 8.09 -8.82
CA PRO A 474 -3.67 7.48 -7.60
C PRO A 474 -3.36 5.98 -7.81
N LEU A 475 -2.24 5.53 -7.27
CA LEU A 475 -1.79 4.14 -7.31
C LEU A 475 -2.00 3.44 -5.95
N GLN A 476 -1.35 2.28 -5.77
CA GLN A 476 -1.68 1.35 -4.70
C GLN A 476 -1.48 1.91 -3.30
N SER A 477 -0.41 2.69 -3.05
CA SER A 477 -0.23 3.24 -1.69
C SER A 477 -1.35 4.24 -1.33
N GLN A 478 -1.74 5.11 -2.25
CA GLN A 478 -2.85 6.05 -2.05
C GLN A 478 -4.18 5.30 -1.88
N ARG A 479 -4.47 4.31 -2.72
CA ARG A 479 -5.70 3.51 -2.64
C ARG A 479 -5.82 2.71 -1.34
N HIS A 480 -4.69 2.24 -0.81
CA HIS A 480 -4.62 1.42 0.40
C HIS A 480 -4.35 2.22 1.70
N GLY A 481 -4.33 3.55 1.65
CA GLY A 481 -4.11 4.38 2.84
C GLY A 481 -2.70 4.30 3.40
N TYR A 482 -1.68 4.06 2.58
CA TYR A 482 -0.29 4.06 3.03
C TYR A 482 0.30 5.47 2.96
N ILE A 483 0.98 5.87 4.03
CA ILE A 483 1.96 6.95 3.95
C ILE A 483 3.23 6.39 3.29
N VAL A 484 3.81 7.13 2.35
CA VAL A 484 5.11 6.77 1.77
C VAL A 484 6.09 7.90 2.10
N ILE A 485 7.24 7.55 2.67
CA ILE A 485 8.36 8.47 2.85
C ILE A 485 9.54 8.03 2.01
N ALA A 486 10.30 8.99 1.49
CA ALA A 486 11.50 8.76 0.72
C ALA A 486 12.63 9.63 1.30
N PRO A 487 13.50 9.06 2.15
CA PRO A 487 14.68 9.75 2.65
C PRO A 487 15.60 10.23 1.52
N GLU A 488 16.21 11.40 1.69
CA GLU A 488 17.29 11.90 0.86
C GLU A 488 18.61 11.30 1.38
N TYR A 489 19.01 10.18 0.79
CA TYR A 489 20.20 9.44 1.25
C TYR A 489 21.19 9.13 0.13
N LEU A 490 20.88 9.31 -1.16
CA LEU A 490 21.86 9.12 -2.24
C LEU A 490 22.33 10.47 -2.79
N PRO A 491 23.62 10.64 -3.09
CA PRO A 491 24.07 11.76 -3.91
C PRO A 491 23.47 11.66 -5.32
N PRO A 492 23.32 12.78 -6.04
CA PRO A 492 22.53 12.85 -7.28
C PRO A 492 23.14 12.08 -8.46
N LYS A 493 24.40 11.61 -8.39
CA LYS A 493 25.09 11.00 -9.53
C LYS A 493 25.05 9.46 -9.50
N PRO A 494 24.71 8.81 -10.62
CA PRO A 494 24.82 7.35 -10.76
C PRO A 494 26.26 6.87 -10.51
N GLY A 495 26.40 5.84 -9.67
CA GLY A 495 27.69 5.17 -9.42
C GLY A 495 28.44 5.63 -8.17
N ASP A 496 28.00 6.70 -7.52
CA ASP A 496 28.55 7.13 -6.23
C ASP A 496 28.30 6.06 -5.15
N PRO A 497 29.21 5.89 -4.16
CA PRO A 497 29.02 4.95 -3.07
C PRO A 497 27.84 5.37 -2.18
N LEU A 498 27.18 4.40 -1.56
CA LEU A 498 26.19 4.65 -0.51
C LEU A 498 26.85 5.49 0.60
N PRO A 499 26.27 6.63 1.01
CA PRO A 499 26.84 7.41 2.09
C PRO A 499 26.64 6.68 3.42
N ALA A 500 27.69 6.63 4.23
CA ALA A 500 27.60 6.11 5.58
C ALA A 500 27.35 7.27 6.57
N PRO A 501 26.43 7.13 7.54
CA PRO A 501 25.59 5.95 7.81
C PRO A 501 24.19 6.08 7.19
N THR A 502 23.88 5.27 6.16
CA THR A 502 22.55 5.27 5.49
C THR A 502 21.44 4.83 6.46
N ASP A 503 21.71 3.85 7.33
CA ASP A 503 20.81 3.40 8.39
C ASP A 503 20.41 4.53 9.34
N THR A 504 21.34 5.41 9.70
CA THR A 504 21.07 6.56 10.56
C THR A 504 20.20 7.59 9.87
N ILE A 505 20.45 7.88 8.58
CA ILE A 505 19.61 8.81 7.80
C ILE A 505 18.16 8.30 7.78
N VAL A 506 17.96 7.03 7.43
CA VAL A 506 16.62 6.42 7.35
C VAL A 506 15.95 6.40 8.72
N TRP A 507 16.68 6.03 9.77
CA TRP A 507 16.17 6.00 11.14
C TRP A 507 15.67 7.37 11.61
N GLU A 508 16.47 8.43 11.43
CA GLU A 508 16.08 9.77 11.88
C GLU A 508 14.89 10.31 11.07
N CYS A 509 14.81 10.02 9.77
CA CYS A 509 13.63 10.37 8.96
C CYS A 509 12.38 9.63 9.43
N LEU A 510 12.46 8.31 9.69
CA LEU A 510 11.33 7.53 10.19
C LEU A 510 10.88 8.00 11.58
N ARG A 511 11.83 8.35 12.45
CA ARG A 511 11.54 8.86 13.79
C ARG A 511 10.85 10.22 13.74
N ASP A 512 11.30 11.12 12.86
CA ASP A 512 10.62 12.41 12.63
C ASP A 512 9.21 12.19 12.07
N ALA A 513 9.05 11.30 11.08
CA ALA A 513 7.73 10.95 10.53
C ALA A 513 6.77 10.45 11.62
N ARG A 514 7.23 9.58 12.55
CA ARG A 514 6.44 9.10 13.70
C ARG A 514 6.03 10.20 14.69
N ARG A 515 6.67 11.37 14.67
CA ARG A 515 6.28 12.53 15.47
C ARG A 515 5.26 13.42 14.76
N ARG A 516 5.15 13.31 13.44
CA ARG A 516 4.26 14.12 12.58
C ARG A 516 3.00 13.40 12.16
N PHE A 517 3.07 12.07 12.08
CA PHE A 517 2.00 11.22 11.56
C PHE A 517 1.74 10.07 12.54
N LEU A 518 0.47 9.72 12.71
CA LEU A 518 0.07 8.57 13.50
C LEU A 518 0.32 7.28 12.69
N ILE A 519 1.52 6.72 12.86
CA ILE A 519 2.00 5.57 12.10
C ILE A 519 1.85 4.29 12.93
N ASP A 520 1.25 3.27 12.33
CA ASP A 520 1.26 1.91 12.83
C ASP A 520 2.69 1.34 12.75
N SER A 521 3.35 1.19 13.90
CA SER A 521 4.73 0.73 13.95
C SER A 521 4.90 -0.74 13.55
N ASP A 522 3.83 -1.55 13.60
CA ASP A 522 3.82 -2.94 13.16
C ASP A 522 3.57 -3.08 11.64
N ARG A 523 3.29 -1.96 10.95
CA ARG A 523 3.07 -1.91 9.50
C ARG A 523 3.95 -0.88 8.81
N VAL A 524 5.23 -0.83 9.21
CA VAL A 524 6.28 -0.02 8.56
C VAL A 524 7.13 -0.90 7.66
N PHE A 525 6.94 -0.87 6.33
CA PHE A 525 7.69 -1.70 5.39
C PHE A 525 8.84 -0.93 4.75
N LEU A 526 9.96 -1.60 4.52
CA LEU A 526 11.13 -1.02 3.82
C LEU A 526 11.17 -1.53 2.39
N SER A 527 11.38 -0.63 1.43
CA SER A 527 11.58 -0.99 0.03
C SER A 527 12.68 -0.16 -0.60
N GLY A 528 13.29 -0.68 -1.66
CA GLY A 528 14.12 0.15 -2.53
C GLY A 528 14.37 -0.47 -3.89
N HIS A 529 14.77 0.37 -4.85
CA HIS A 529 15.06 -0.02 -6.23
C HIS A 529 16.55 0.04 -6.52
N GLY A 530 17.15 -1.02 -7.08
CA GLY A 530 18.55 -1.03 -7.49
C GLY A 530 19.48 -0.68 -6.33
N ARG A 531 20.15 0.48 -6.43
CA ARG A 531 20.94 1.04 -5.30
C ARG A 531 20.12 1.25 -4.02
N GLY A 532 18.84 1.55 -4.13
CA GLY A 532 17.92 1.59 -2.98
C GLY A 532 17.60 0.22 -2.41
N ALA A 533 17.63 -0.85 -3.20
CA ALA A 533 17.51 -2.20 -2.67
C ALA A 533 18.78 -2.61 -1.91
N GLU A 534 19.97 -2.23 -2.39
CA GLU A 534 21.23 -2.41 -1.64
C GLU A 534 21.19 -1.67 -0.28
N ALA A 535 20.71 -0.43 -0.29
CA ALA A 535 20.49 0.35 0.94
C ALA A 535 19.43 -0.28 1.85
N ALA A 536 18.37 -0.85 1.28
CA ALA A 536 17.34 -1.53 2.05
C ALA A 536 17.91 -2.76 2.80
N PHE A 537 18.81 -3.52 2.16
CA PHE A 537 19.55 -4.58 2.85
C PHE A 537 20.39 -4.04 4.00
N ASP A 538 21.14 -2.96 3.78
CA ASP A 538 22.01 -2.35 4.81
C ASP A 538 21.20 -1.90 6.03
N VAL A 539 20.15 -1.11 5.80
CA VAL A 539 19.27 -0.57 6.84
C VAL A 539 18.55 -1.69 7.59
N ALA A 540 17.94 -2.64 6.88
CA ALA A 540 17.14 -3.69 7.52
C ALA A 540 18.00 -4.64 8.35
N LEU A 541 19.20 -4.98 7.89
CA LEU A 541 20.08 -5.88 8.65
C LEU A 541 20.74 -5.17 9.84
N ALA A 542 20.99 -3.87 9.75
CA ALA A 542 21.45 -3.07 10.89
C ALA A 542 20.35 -2.87 11.94
N ARG A 543 19.08 -2.77 11.50
CA ARG A 543 17.92 -2.43 12.35
C ARG A 543 16.72 -3.35 12.07
N PRO A 544 16.85 -4.67 12.32
CA PRO A 544 15.77 -5.63 12.01
C PRO A 544 14.53 -5.45 12.89
N ASP A 545 14.65 -4.71 13.98
CA ASP A 545 13.56 -4.37 14.91
C ASP A 545 12.57 -3.33 14.35
N LEU A 546 12.96 -2.61 13.28
CA LEU A 546 12.16 -1.50 12.76
C LEU A 546 11.12 -1.89 11.71
N PHE A 547 11.30 -3.04 11.06
CA PHE A 547 10.52 -3.44 9.89
C PHE A 547 10.03 -4.88 10.05
N PRO A 548 8.73 -5.17 9.87
CA PRO A 548 8.23 -6.54 9.79
C PRO A 548 8.57 -7.19 8.44
N GLY A 549 8.85 -6.39 7.39
CA GLY A 549 9.18 -6.91 6.07
C GLY A 549 9.91 -5.93 5.15
N VAL A 550 10.68 -6.49 4.22
CA VAL A 550 11.55 -5.78 3.28
C VAL A 550 11.25 -6.20 1.84
N ILE A 551 11.20 -5.23 0.94
CA ILE A 551 10.85 -5.38 -0.48
C ILE A 551 11.99 -4.83 -1.35
N PRO A 552 13.13 -5.54 -1.47
CA PRO A 552 14.19 -5.14 -2.37
C PRO A 552 13.81 -5.46 -3.82
N ILE A 553 13.87 -4.45 -4.69
CA ILE A 553 13.53 -4.57 -6.11
C ILE A 553 14.81 -4.35 -6.94
N SER A 554 15.21 -5.35 -7.71
CA SER A 554 16.37 -5.28 -8.62
C SER A 554 17.67 -4.85 -7.94
N GLY A 555 17.88 -5.23 -6.67
CA GLY A 555 19.14 -4.97 -5.97
C GLY A 555 19.59 -6.14 -5.11
N GLY A 556 20.77 -5.98 -4.54
CA GLY A 556 21.54 -7.12 -4.05
C GLY A 556 22.21 -6.91 -2.70
N PHE A 557 22.58 -8.03 -2.11
CA PHE A 557 23.38 -8.11 -0.90
C PHE A 557 24.87 -7.92 -1.21
N LEU A 558 25.29 -6.67 -1.45
CA LEU A 558 26.59 -6.39 -2.08
C LEU A 558 27.65 -5.81 -1.13
N ASN A 559 27.27 -5.11 -0.06
CA ASN A 559 28.23 -4.48 0.85
C ASN A 559 28.82 -5.46 1.89
N ARG A 560 30.06 -5.21 2.32
CA ARG A 560 30.79 -5.97 3.35
C ARG A 560 30.06 -5.96 4.69
N ASP A 561 29.48 -4.83 5.08
CA ASP A 561 28.82 -4.71 6.38
C ASP A 561 27.52 -5.52 6.44
N CYS A 562 26.72 -5.47 5.37
CA CYS A 562 25.57 -6.37 5.20
C CYS A 562 25.99 -7.85 5.36
N LYS A 563 27.14 -8.25 4.80
CA LYS A 563 27.71 -9.63 4.91
C LYS A 563 28.00 -10.06 6.35
N LEU A 564 28.35 -9.13 7.22
CA LEU A 564 28.58 -9.39 8.64
C LEU A 564 27.27 -9.55 9.42
N LEU A 565 26.22 -8.83 9.02
CA LEU A 565 24.92 -8.81 9.68
C LEU A 565 23.88 -9.79 9.09
N ARG A 566 24.30 -10.67 8.18
CA ARG A 566 23.41 -11.55 7.41
C ARG A 566 22.46 -12.41 8.24
N GLU A 567 22.86 -12.79 9.46
CA GLU A 567 22.04 -13.63 10.34
C GLU A 567 20.77 -12.89 10.79
N ASN A 568 20.79 -11.55 10.82
CA ASN A 568 19.63 -10.72 11.12
C ASN A 568 18.54 -10.84 10.05
N ALA A 569 18.86 -11.32 8.84
CA ALA A 569 17.87 -11.53 7.78
C ALA A 569 16.75 -12.49 8.20
N ARG A 570 17.00 -13.37 9.18
CA ARG A 570 16.02 -14.33 9.71
C ARG A 570 14.95 -13.68 10.59
N LEU A 571 15.16 -12.44 11.02
CA LEU A 571 14.22 -11.66 11.83
C LEU A 571 13.20 -10.88 11.00
N LEU A 572 13.32 -10.96 9.67
CA LEU A 572 12.58 -10.15 8.70
C LEU A 572 11.83 -11.06 7.71
N ALA A 573 10.67 -10.60 7.24
CA ALA A 573 10.03 -11.17 6.06
C ALA A 573 10.56 -10.50 4.78
N TRP A 574 10.77 -11.28 3.72
CA TRP A 574 11.34 -10.80 2.46
C TRP A 574 10.40 -11.05 1.29
N TYR A 575 10.04 -9.97 0.57
CA TYR A 575 9.45 -10.06 -0.75
C TYR A 575 10.42 -9.47 -1.78
N ALA A 576 11.36 -10.29 -2.23
CA ALA A 576 12.40 -9.87 -3.15
C ALA A 576 11.94 -9.99 -4.60
N VAL A 577 12.20 -8.97 -5.42
CA VAL A 577 11.83 -8.96 -6.84
C VAL A 577 13.09 -8.77 -7.66
N ILE A 578 13.42 -9.71 -8.56
CA ILE A 578 14.64 -9.63 -9.37
C ILE A 578 14.35 -9.99 -10.82
N GLY A 579 14.72 -9.10 -11.74
CA GLY A 579 14.63 -9.37 -13.17
C GLY A 579 15.64 -10.43 -13.64
N GLU A 580 15.19 -11.42 -14.41
CA GLU A 580 16.06 -12.47 -14.98
C GLU A 580 17.18 -11.89 -15.86
N LEU A 581 16.91 -10.82 -16.59
CA LEU A 581 17.87 -10.15 -17.48
C LEU A 581 18.56 -8.95 -16.81
N ASP A 582 18.55 -8.89 -15.47
CA ASP A 582 19.19 -7.82 -14.69
C ASP A 582 20.67 -8.16 -14.41
N PHE A 583 21.49 -8.23 -15.46
CA PHE A 583 22.95 -8.43 -15.36
C PHE A 583 23.39 -9.61 -14.48
N GLY A 584 22.63 -10.71 -14.49
CA GLY A 584 22.89 -11.92 -13.69
C GLY A 584 22.72 -11.72 -12.19
N LEU A 585 22.02 -10.68 -11.75
CA LEU A 585 21.80 -10.34 -10.34
C LEU A 585 21.09 -11.49 -9.59
N PHE A 586 20.13 -12.16 -10.23
CA PHE A 586 19.43 -13.30 -9.66
C PHE A 586 20.40 -14.39 -9.20
N ASP A 587 21.22 -14.92 -10.13
CA ASP A 587 22.17 -16.00 -9.83
C ASP A 587 23.24 -15.57 -8.82
N LYS A 588 23.67 -14.31 -8.85
CA LYS A 588 24.62 -13.76 -7.87
C LYS A 588 24.08 -13.81 -6.43
N HIS A 589 22.76 -13.77 -6.24
CA HIS A 589 22.12 -13.75 -4.93
C HIS A 589 21.30 -15.00 -4.60
N ALA A 590 21.17 -15.95 -5.53
CA ALA A 590 20.45 -17.21 -5.33
C ALA A 590 20.89 -17.92 -4.04
N GLN A 591 22.20 -18.09 -3.83
CA GLN A 591 22.73 -18.77 -2.65
C GLN A 591 22.34 -18.10 -1.32
N PHE A 592 22.22 -16.76 -1.30
CA PHE A 592 21.79 -16.05 -0.09
C PHE A 592 20.34 -16.41 0.26
N TYR A 593 19.44 -16.32 -0.72
CA TYR A 593 18.03 -16.65 -0.52
C TYR A 593 17.82 -18.14 -0.23
N GLU A 594 18.54 -19.03 -0.91
CA GLU A 594 18.52 -20.48 -0.64
C GLU A 594 18.88 -20.76 0.82
N ASN A 595 19.97 -20.18 1.33
CA ASN A 595 20.38 -20.35 2.71
C ASN A 595 19.32 -19.81 3.69
N LEU A 596 18.69 -18.68 3.37
CA LEU A 596 17.65 -18.10 4.21
C LEU A 596 16.40 -18.99 4.24
N MET A 597 15.95 -19.47 3.08
CA MET A 597 14.84 -20.42 2.94
C MET A 597 15.10 -21.75 3.64
N LEU A 598 16.31 -22.32 3.50
CA LEU A 598 16.72 -23.56 4.16
C LEU A 598 16.69 -23.42 5.69
N ASN A 599 17.06 -22.25 6.21
CA ASN A 599 17.06 -21.95 7.64
C ASN A 599 15.69 -21.49 8.19
N GLY A 600 14.63 -21.59 7.39
CA GLY A 600 13.27 -21.26 7.79
C GLY A 600 12.98 -19.76 7.87
N GLY A 601 13.78 -18.90 7.24
CA GLY A 601 13.43 -17.50 7.06
C GLY A 601 12.18 -17.35 6.17
N ASP A 602 11.43 -16.27 6.36
CA ASP A 602 10.22 -15.95 5.59
C ASP A 602 10.61 -15.18 4.32
N VAL A 603 10.56 -15.86 3.16
CA VAL A 603 11.11 -15.37 1.89
C VAL A 603 10.24 -15.81 0.73
N LEU A 604 9.70 -14.84 0.02
CA LEU A 604 9.10 -15.00 -1.28
C LEU A 604 9.95 -14.24 -2.31
N LEU A 605 10.68 -14.97 -3.14
CA LEU A 605 11.49 -14.39 -4.23
C LEU A 605 10.68 -14.47 -5.54
N ALA A 606 10.57 -13.36 -6.26
CA ALA A 606 9.74 -13.20 -7.45
C ALA A 606 10.51 -12.71 -8.67
#